data_AF-A0A3D5AK63-F1
#
_entry.id   AF-A0A3D5AK63-F1
#
_cell.length_a   1.000
_cell.length_b   1.000
_cell.length_c   1.000
_cell.angle_alpha   90.00
_cell.angle_beta   90.00
_cell.angle_gamma   90.00
#
_symmetry.space_group_name_H-M   'P 1'
#
loop_
_entity.id
_entity.type
_entity.pdbx_description
1 polymer ?
#
loop_
_entity_poly.entity_id
_entity_poly.type
_entity_poly.pdbx_seq_one_letter_code
_entity_poly.pdbx_strand_id
1 'polypeptide(L)'
;MADGSDTTVTLDHPNGSLIDGLREFAGAHGGAKAVIEYVGRRGARIVLVGNDGEWGDQFADSTKEARQACERAGVTVENEWERELMELMRPTNDLWRSMSKRTMSR
;
A
#
# COMPACT_ATOMS: atom_id res chain seq x y z
N MET A 1 12.44 0.18 -24.53
CA MET A 1 11.26 0.88 -23.98
C MET A 1 10.89 0.11 -22.72
N ALA A 2 11.29 0.60 -21.55
CA ALA A 2 11.01 -0.09 -20.28
C ALA A 2 9.60 0.29 -19.85
N ASP A 3 8.68 -0.67 -19.90
CA ASP A 3 7.33 -0.56 -19.36
C ASP A 3 7.45 -0.75 -17.84
N GLY A 4 7.30 0.33 -17.09
CA GLY A 4 7.43 0.32 -15.63
C GLY A 4 6.28 -0.47 -15.01
N SER A 5 6.60 -1.51 -14.24
CA SER A 5 5.64 -2.30 -13.46
C SER A 5 4.78 -1.40 -12.56
N ASP A 6 3.54 -1.16 -12.99
CA ASP A 6 2.51 -0.43 -12.26
C ASP A 6 1.78 -1.40 -11.29
N THR A 7 2.51 -2.01 -10.35
CA THR A 7 1.91 -2.88 -9.32
C THR A 7 1.45 -2.08 -8.09
N THR A 8 1.70 -0.78 -8.08
CA THR A 8 1.39 0.12 -6.97
C THR A 8 -0.03 0.66 -7.14
N VAL A 9 -1.01 0.09 -6.42
CA VAL A 9 -2.36 0.66 -6.39
C VAL A 9 -2.41 1.76 -5.33
N THR A 10 -2.40 3.01 -5.79
CA THR A 10 -2.68 4.16 -4.93
C THR A 10 -4.13 4.10 -4.47
N LEU A 11 -4.33 3.98 -3.16
CA LEU A 11 -5.66 3.96 -2.57
C LEU A 11 -6.19 5.41 -2.49
N ASP A 12 -6.79 5.91 -3.56
CA ASP A 12 -7.51 7.19 -3.51
C ASP A 12 -8.74 7.05 -2.60
N HIS A 13 -8.75 7.79 -1.47
CA HIS A 13 -9.88 7.85 -0.55
C HIS A 13 -10.62 9.17 -0.73
N PRO A 14 -11.56 9.29 -1.69
CA PRO A 14 -12.15 10.58 -2.07
C PRO A 14 -12.98 11.26 -0.97
N ASN A 15 -13.23 10.61 0.18
CA ASN A 15 -14.04 11.15 1.28
C ASN A 15 -13.57 10.77 2.71
N GLY A 16 -12.41 10.12 2.88
CA GLY A 16 -11.93 9.59 4.18
C GLY A 16 -10.67 10.29 4.69
N SER A 17 -10.50 10.38 6.02
CA SER A 17 -9.22 10.81 6.60
C SER A 17 -8.14 9.76 6.30
N LEU A 18 -6.89 10.19 6.08
CA LEU A 18 -5.74 9.28 5.93
C LEU A 18 -5.76 8.15 6.97
N ILE A 19 -6.00 8.49 8.24
CA ILE A 19 -6.03 7.55 9.36
C ILE A 19 -7.13 6.49 9.19
N ASP A 20 -8.30 6.87 8.67
CA ASP A 20 -9.40 5.95 8.44
C ASP A 20 -9.07 4.99 7.31
N GLY A 21 -8.42 5.46 6.24
CA GLY A 21 -7.92 4.60 5.17
C GLY A 21 -6.85 3.61 5.64
N LEU A 22 -5.94 4.04 6.53
CA LEU A 22 -4.95 3.12 7.14
C LEU A 22 -5.64 2.04 7.99
N ARG A 23 -6.68 2.40 8.75
CA ARG A 23 -7.45 1.45 9.57
C ARG A 23 -8.28 0.50 8.72
N GLU A 24 -8.90 0.99 7.67
CA GLU A 24 -9.70 0.19 6.74
C GLU A 24 -8.84 -0.88 6.08
N PHE A 25 -7.68 -0.47 5.54
CA PHE A 25 -6.71 -1.41 4.97
C PHE A 25 -6.27 -2.46 6.01
N ALA A 26 -5.79 -2.03 7.18
CA ALA A 26 -5.35 -2.96 8.22
C ALA A 26 -6.47 -3.91 8.66
N GLY A 27 -7.71 -3.42 8.76
CA GLY A 27 -8.87 -4.24 9.12
C GLY A 27 -9.23 -5.26 8.04
N ALA A 28 -9.17 -4.88 6.77
CA ALA A 28 -9.47 -5.77 5.63
C ALA A 28 -8.46 -6.92 5.49
N HIS A 29 -7.20 -6.67 5.86
CA HIS A 29 -6.07 -7.58 5.61
C HIS A 29 -5.55 -8.31 6.87
N GLY A 30 -6.32 -8.29 7.97
CA GLY A 30 -5.98 -9.01 9.20
C GLY A 30 -4.78 -8.42 9.96
N GLY A 31 -4.56 -7.11 9.81
CA GLY A 31 -3.39 -6.37 10.27
C GLY A 31 -2.52 -5.89 9.11
N ALA A 32 -1.72 -4.86 9.35
CA ALA A 32 -0.77 -4.33 8.38
C ALA A 32 0.48 -3.76 9.03
N LYS A 33 1.58 -3.75 8.28
CA LYS A 33 2.80 -2.98 8.55
C LYS A 33 2.95 -1.89 7.48
N ALA A 34 3.71 -0.84 7.78
CA ALA A 34 3.96 0.26 6.86
C ALA A 34 5.45 0.57 6.69
N VAL A 35 5.87 0.95 5.49
CA VAL A 35 7.16 1.61 5.22
C VAL A 35 6.88 3.04 4.76
N ILE A 36 7.61 4.01 5.30
CA ILE A 36 7.44 5.43 4.95
C ILE A 36 8.63 5.90 4.11
N GLU A 37 8.35 6.31 2.88
CA GLU A 37 9.33 6.79 1.92
C GLU A 37 9.15 8.30 1.69
N TYR A 38 10.21 9.10 1.84
CA TYR A 38 10.17 10.51 1.46
C TYR A 38 10.18 10.65 -0.07
N VAL A 39 9.16 11.33 -0.62
CA VAL A 39 8.96 11.50 -2.07
C VAL A 39 9.08 12.95 -2.51
N GLY A 40 10.04 13.68 -1.93
CA GLY A 40 10.33 15.06 -2.33
C GLY A 40 9.13 15.98 -2.09
N ARG A 41 8.78 16.77 -3.12
CA ARG A 41 7.67 17.74 -3.04
C ARG A 41 6.28 17.10 -2.84
N ARG A 42 6.12 15.80 -3.14
CA ARG A 42 4.88 15.07 -2.86
C ARG A 42 4.70 14.71 -1.38
N GLY A 43 5.70 14.98 -0.53
CA GLY A 43 5.65 14.63 0.89
C GLY A 43 6.18 13.24 1.16
N ALA A 44 5.35 12.36 1.72
CA ALA A 44 5.73 10.99 2.08
C ALA A 44 4.73 9.97 1.52
N ARG A 45 5.27 8.88 0.96
CA ARG A 45 4.52 7.68 0.59
C ARG A 45 4.53 6.71 1.76
N ILE A 46 3.38 6.16 2.08
CA ILE A 46 3.16 5.13 3.10
C ILE A 46 2.82 3.86 2.33
N VAL A 47 3.73 2.89 2.30
CA VAL A 47 3.47 1.59 1.69
C VAL A 47 2.96 0.64 2.76
N LEU A 48 1.70 0.24 2.64
CA LEU A 48 1.05 -0.71 3.54
C LEU A 48 1.20 -2.12 2.99
N VAL A 49 1.52 -3.06 3.87
CA VAL A 49 1.58 -4.49 3.56
C VAL A 49 0.73 -5.23 4.58
N GLY A 50 -0.31 -5.91 4.10
CA GLY A 50 -1.24 -6.71 4.87
C GLY A 50 -0.64 -8.06 5.27
N ASN A 51 -1.18 -8.66 6.33
CA ASN A 51 -0.76 -10.00 6.76
C ASN A 51 -1.15 -11.11 5.77
N ASP A 52 -2.10 -10.84 4.88
CA ASP A 52 -2.50 -11.71 3.77
C ASP A 52 -1.62 -11.56 2.51
N GLY A 53 -0.71 -10.59 2.52
CA GLY A 53 0.25 -10.32 1.46
C GLY A 53 -0.24 -9.34 0.38
N GLU A 54 -1.43 -8.77 0.54
CA GLU A 54 -1.87 -7.61 -0.24
C GLU A 54 -1.13 -6.34 0.20
N TRP A 55 -1.01 -5.38 -0.70
CA TRP A 55 -0.30 -4.14 -0.42
C TRP A 55 -0.89 -2.96 -1.20
N GLY A 56 -0.71 -1.76 -0.66
CA GLY A 56 -1.19 -0.53 -1.27
C GLY A 56 -0.46 0.68 -0.73
N ASP A 57 -0.57 1.80 -1.42
CA ASP A 57 0.05 3.05 -1.00
C ASP A 57 -0.95 4.13 -0.61
N GLN A 58 -0.51 4.94 0.34
CA GLN A 58 -1.17 6.16 0.80
C GLN A 58 -0.14 7.29 0.83
N PHE A 59 -0.61 8.54 0.81
CA PHE A 59 0.28 9.71 0.85
C PHE A 59 -0.07 10.64 2.00
N ALA A 60 0.96 11.31 2.52
CA ALA A 60 0.85 12.41 3.49
C ALA A 60 1.76 13.56 3.08
N ASP A 61 1.47 14.77 3.55
CA ASP A 61 2.23 15.98 3.15
C ASP A 61 3.67 15.97 3.72
N SER A 62 3.94 15.18 4.76
CA SER A 62 5.28 15.01 5.33
C SER A 62 5.49 13.65 5.97
N THR A 63 6.76 13.26 6.14
CA THR A 63 7.12 12.02 6.86
C THR A 63 6.71 12.08 8.35
N LYS A 64 6.57 13.28 8.92
CA LYS A 64 6.07 13.47 10.27
C LYS A 64 4.59 13.13 10.36
N GLU A 65 3.78 13.67 9.44
CA GLU A 65 2.34 13.38 9.38
C GLU A 65 2.08 11.92 9.06
N ALA A 66 2.86 11.32 8.14
CA ALA A 66 2.78 9.89 7.84
C ALA A 66 2.99 9.03 9.11
N ARG A 67 4.04 9.29 9.89
CA ARG A 67 4.30 8.56 11.15
C ARG A 67 3.17 8.75 12.15
N GLN A 68 2.70 9.98 12.34
CA GLN A 68 1.60 10.27 13.25
C GLN A 68 0.28 9.59 12.81
N ALA A 69 0.03 9.51 11.51
CA ALA A 69 -1.14 8.82 10.98
C ALA A 69 -1.05 7.31 11.25
N CYS A 70 0.09 6.67 10.97
CA CYS A 70 0.32 5.26 11.27
C CYS A 70 0.16 4.96 12.77
N GLU A 71 0.75 5.79 13.64
CA GLU A 71 0.61 5.67 15.09
C GLU A 71 -0.86 5.72 15.53
N ARG A 72 -1.61 6.73 15.05
CA ARG A 72 -3.04 6.89 15.36
C ARG A 72 -3.92 5.78 14.77
N ALA A 73 -3.49 5.18 13.67
CA ALA A 73 -4.16 4.05 13.04
C ALA A 73 -3.81 2.70 13.69
N GLY A 74 -2.78 2.65 14.54
CA GLY A 74 -2.29 1.38 15.12
C GLY A 74 -1.51 0.53 14.11
N VAL A 75 -0.94 1.15 13.08
CA VAL A 75 -0.12 0.48 12.06
C VAL A 75 1.35 0.64 12.41
N THR A 76 2.05 -0.48 12.57
CA THR A 76 3.49 -0.49 12.86
C THR A 76 4.29 0.00 11.65
N VAL A 77 5.19 0.96 11.87
CA VAL A 77 6.09 1.47 10.84
C VAL A 77 7.44 0.77 10.94
N GLU A 78 7.88 0.17 9.85
CA GLU A 78 9.24 -0.37 9.70
C GLU A 78 10.18 0.71 9.16
N ASN A 79 11.42 0.73 9.65
CA ASN A 79 12.41 1.75 9.27
C ASN A 79 12.97 1.53 7.86
N GLU A 80 12.96 0.29 7.39
CA GLU A 80 13.47 -0.12 6.08
C GLU A 80 12.69 -1.33 5.55
N TRP A 81 12.96 -1.70 4.31
CA TRP A 81 12.40 -2.88 3.68
C TRP A 81 13.06 -4.15 4.20
N GLU A 82 12.52 -4.67 5.31
CA GLU A 82 12.92 -5.95 5.87
C GLU A 82 12.54 -7.12 4.93
N ARG A 83 13.34 -8.19 4.96
CA ARG A 83 13.09 -9.38 4.13
C ARG A 83 11.69 -9.95 4.36
N GLU A 84 11.29 -10.06 5.63
CA GLU A 84 9.98 -10.62 6.00
C GLU A 84 8.82 -9.83 5.37
N LEU A 85 8.97 -8.50 5.27
CA LEU A 85 7.96 -7.64 4.66
C LEU A 85 7.87 -7.87 3.15
N MET A 86 9.02 -8.02 2.48
CA MET A 86 9.08 -8.35 1.04
C MET A 86 8.56 -9.76 0.75
N GLU A 87 8.75 -10.71 1.67
CA GLU A 87 8.24 -12.08 1.53
C GLU A 87 6.72 -12.17 1.69
N LEU A 88 6.11 -11.28 2.48
CA LEU A 88 4.67 -11.16 2.59
C LEU A 88 4.05 -10.65 1.29
N MET A 89 4.69 -9.70 0.61
CA MET A 89 4.16 -9.11 -0.62
C MET A 89 4.02 -10.16 -1.71
N ARG A 90 2.79 -10.58 -1.97
CA ARG A 90 2.51 -11.51 -3.07
C ARG A 90 2.59 -10.72 -4.37
N PRO A 91 3.43 -11.13 -5.35
CA PRO A 91 3.29 -10.60 -6.70
C PRO A 91 1.89 -11.00 -7.17
N THR A 92 1.03 -10.00 -7.40
CA THR A 92 -0.35 -10.22 -7.83
C THR A 92 -0.35 -11.05 -9.11
N ASN A 93 -0.69 -12.33 -8.98
CA ASN A 93 -0.93 -13.25 -10.10
C ASN A 93 -2.21 -12.84 -10.89
N ASP A 94 -2.87 -11.76 -10.48
CA ASP A 94 -4.14 -11.30 -11.01
C ASP A 94 -4.04 -10.43 -12.27
N LEU A 95 -2.89 -9.82 -12.60
CA LEU A 95 -2.77 -9.16 -13.90
C LEU A 95 -2.88 -10.18 -15.05
N TRP A 96 -2.27 -11.37 -14.89
CA TRP A 96 -2.40 -12.46 -15.85
C TRP A 96 -3.79 -13.12 -15.83
N ARG A 97 -4.40 -13.34 -14.65
CA ARG A 97 -5.75 -13.93 -14.55
C ARG A 97 -6.88 -12.99 -14.98
N SER A 98 -6.76 -11.69 -14.72
CA SER A 98 -7.70 -10.63 -15.16
C SER A 98 -7.68 -10.46 -16.67
N MET A 99 -6.50 -10.53 -17.32
CA MET A 99 -6.40 -10.55 -18.78
C MET A 99 -6.95 -11.84 -19.40
N SER A 100 -6.73 -12.98 -18.75
CA SER A 100 -7.28 -14.28 -19.20
C SER A 100 -8.82 -14.32 -19.14
N LYS A 101 -9.44 -13.61 -18.18
CA LYS A 101 -10.90 -13.49 -18.05
C LYS A 101 -11.52 -12.43 -18.98
N ARG A 102 -10.74 -11.56 -19.62
CA ARG A 102 -11.25 -10.50 -20.51
C ARG A 102 -11.19 -10.84 -22.01
N THR A 103 -10.77 -12.05 -22.36
CA THR A 103 -10.85 -12.60 -23.72
C THR A 103 -11.75 -13.82 -23.72
N MET A 104 -13.07 -13.60 -23.71
CA MET A 104 -14.14 -14.45 -24.29
C MET A 104 -15.49 -13.91 -23.81
N SER A 105 -15.92 -12.79 -24.35
CA SER A 105 -17.33 -12.52 -24.57
C SER A 105 -17.46 -11.72 -25.85
N ARG A 106 -17.59 -12.53 -26.91
CA ARG A 106 -18.21 -12.36 -28.23
C ARG A 106 -18.42 -10.95 -28.77
#